data_AF-A0A293LG81-F1
#
_entry.id   AF-A0A293LG81-F1
#
_cell.length_a   1.000
_cell.length_b   1.000
_cell.length_c   1.000
_cell.angle_alpha   90.00
_cell.angle_beta   90.00
_cell.angle_gamma   90.00
#
_symmetry.space_group_name_H-M   'P 1'
#
loop_
_entity.id
_entity.type
_entity.pdbx_description
1 polymer ?
#
loop_
_entity_poly.entity_id
_entity_poly.type
_entity_poly.pdbx_seq_one_letter_code
_entity_poly.pdbx_strand_id
1 'polypeptide(L)'
;MTRDLFSEWLIEFDGDMARKRNVLIILDNCSAHHVRLAMTAVKLLFLLPNATSKMQPLDMGIINAFKVAYGRRVVQRLLVAIERPACNIELRINLHMAVDMMKGAWMELTTPCIRNCFRKAGFLKEVHSDDDSAVPPADQADMWNLAVDAE
;
A
#
# COMPACT_ATOMS: atom_id res chain seq x y z
N MET A 1 -14.87 -2.63 -0.28
CA MET A 1 -14.71 -4.03 0.14
C MET A 1 -15.63 -4.27 1.33
N THR A 2 -16.34 -5.40 1.38
CA THR A 2 -17.16 -5.76 2.55
C THR A 2 -16.28 -6.45 3.60
N ARG A 3 -16.79 -6.59 4.83
CA ARG A 3 -16.08 -7.34 5.88
C ARG A 3 -15.84 -8.80 5.49
N ASP A 4 -16.80 -9.44 4.84
CA ASP A 4 -16.70 -10.85 4.45
C ASP A 4 -15.61 -11.04 3.39
N LEU A 5 -15.61 -10.20 2.35
CA LEU A 5 -14.57 -10.23 1.30
C LEU A 5 -13.17 -9.95 1.87
N PHE A 6 -13.06 -9.00 2.81
CA PHE A 6 -11.79 -8.73 3.48
C PHE A 6 -11.33 -9.93 4.32
N SER A 7 -12.25 -10.59 5.01
CA SER A 7 -11.95 -11.77 5.84
C SER A 7 -11.45 -12.93 4.99
N GLU A 8 -12.14 -13.22 3.88
CA GLU A 8 -11.77 -14.26 2.93
C GLU A 8 -10.36 -14.02 2.36
N TRP A 9 -10.12 -12.81 1.86
CA TRP A 9 -8.80 -12.42 1.36
C TRP A 9 -7.70 -12.52 2.44
N LEU A 10 -8.00 -12.11 3.68
CA LEU A 10 -7.02 -12.11 4.76
C LEU A 10 -6.65 -13.53 5.21
N ILE A 11 -7.59 -14.49 5.18
CA ILE A 11 -7.32 -15.91 5.44
C ILE A 11 -6.38 -16.49 4.40
N GLU A 12 -6.66 -16.25 3.11
CA GLU A 12 -5.79 -16.70 2.03
C GLU A 12 -4.39 -16.10 2.15
N PHE A 13 -4.32 -14.79 2.42
CA PHE A 13 -3.06 -14.10 2.59
C PHE A 13 -2.25 -14.60 3.80
N ASP A 14 -2.89 -14.89 4.95
CA ASP A 14 -2.22 -15.49 6.11
C ASP A 14 -1.64 -16.87 5.76
N GLY A 15 -2.40 -17.71 5.07
CA GLY A 15 -1.93 -19.02 4.61
C GLY A 15 -0.71 -18.95 3.70
N ASP A 16 -0.68 -17.97 2.79
CA ASP A 16 0.47 -17.71 1.92
C ASP A 16 1.69 -17.21 2.69
N MET A 17 1.48 -16.35 3.69
CA MET A 17 2.55 -15.77 4.51
C MET A 17 3.11 -16.78 5.52
N ALA A 18 2.28 -17.67 6.08
CA ALA A 18 2.74 -18.72 6.99
C ALA A 18 3.80 -19.64 6.38
N ARG A 19 3.81 -19.78 5.05
CA ARG A 19 4.81 -20.56 4.31
C ARG A 19 6.07 -19.76 3.94
N LYS A 20 6.10 -18.44 4.20
CA LYS A 20 7.13 -17.51 3.72
C LYS A 20 7.77 -16.69 4.84
N ARG A 21 6.96 -15.94 5.60
CA ARG A 21 7.40 -14.96 6.60
C ARG A 21 6.23 -14.42 7.43
N ASN A 22 6.52 -14.00 8.65
CA ASN A 22 5.60 -13.20 9.44
C ASN A 22 5.56 -11.76 8.92
N VAL A 23 4.37 -11.15 8.87
CA VAL A 23 4.17 -9.79 8.34
C VAL A 23 3.22 -8.97 9.20
N LEU A 24 3.41 -7.65 9.16
CA LEU A 24 2.51 -6.66 9.74
C LEU A 24 1.78 -5.94 8.60
N ILE A 25 0.45 -5.93 8.62
CA ILE A 25 -0.37 -5.12 7.72
C ILE A 25 -0.87 -3.91 8.49
N ILE A 26 -0.65 -2.73 7.91
CA ILE A 26 -1.06 -1.45 8.49
C ILE A 26 -2.32 -0.98 7.76
N LEU A 27 -3.40 -0.78 8.50
CA LEU A 27 -4.73 -0.48 7.96
C LEU A 27 -5.26 0.82 8.54
N ASP A 28 -6.09 1.51 7.75
CA ASP A 28 -6.93 2.58 8.26
C ASP A 28 -8.05 2.02 9.15
N ASN A 29 -8.72 2.91 9.90
CA ASN A 29 -9.75 2.52 10.86
C ASN A 29 -11.12 2.23 10.20
N CYS A 30 -11.14 1.65 9.01
CA CYS A 30 -12.36 1.33 8.26
C CYS A 30 -13.15 0.19 8.93
N SER A 31 -14.47 0.32 9.01
CA SER A 31 -15.35 -0.68 9.67
C SER A 31 -15.33 -2.06 9.02
N ALA A 32 -15.00 -2.14 7.73
CA ALA A 32 -14.82 -3.39 7.01
C ALA A 32 -13.55 -4.16 7.42
N HIS A 33 -12.53 -3.47 7.93
CA HIS A 33 -11.27 -4.07 8.36
C HIS A 33 -11.34 -4.68 9.77
N HIS A 34 -12.40 -4.39 10.52
CA HIS A 34 -12.61 -4.93 11.86
C HIS A 34 -13.11 -6.37 11.79
N VAL A 35 -12.17 -7.30 11.68
CA VAL A 35 -12.40 -8.75 11.64
C VAL A 35 -11.73 -9.44 12.82
N ARG A 36 -12.34 -10.52 13.32
CA ARG A 36 -11.77 -11.35 14.39
C ARG A 36 -11.42 -12.71 13.81
N LEU A 37 -10.16 -12.85 13.40
CA LEU A 37 -9.62 -14.08 12.82
C LEU A 37 -8.38 -14.49 13.61
N ALA A 38 -8.22 -15.79 13.84
CA ALA A 38 -7.00 -16.35 14.40
C ALA A 38 -5.98 -16.51 13.26
N MET A 39 -5.03 -15.58 13.17
CA MET A 39 -3.97 -15.58 12.17
C MET A 39 -2.66 -16.08 12.77
N THR A 40 -1.85 -16.73 11.95
CA THR A 40 -0.58 -17.35 12.39
C THR A 40 0.65 -16.58 11.96
N ALA A 41 0.60 -15.90 10.81
CA ALA A 41 1.74 -15.18 10.23
C ALA A 41 1.48 -13.68 10.05
N VAL A 42 0.22 -13.28 9.94
CA VAL A 42 -0.18 -11.88 9.73
C VAL A 42 -0.63 -11.26 11.05
N LYS A 43 -0.05 -10.09 11.36
CA LYS A 43 -0.55 -9.18 12.41
C LYS A 43 -1.17 -7.96 11.75
N LEU A 44 -2.30 -7.50 12.28
CA LEU A 44 -2.92 -6.24 11.85
C LEU A 44 -2.56 -5.12 12.82
N LEU A 45 -2.20 -3.97 12.28
CA LEU A 45 -2.03 -2.71 12.99
C LEU A 45 -3.02 -1.70 12.43
N PHE A 46 -3.87 -1.15 13.29
CA PHE A 46 -4.78 -0.08 12.91
C PHE A 46 -4.16 1.28 13.23
N LEU A 47 -4.18 2.17 12.24
CA LEU A 47 -3.83 3.58 12.41
C LEU A 47 -4.86 4.27 13.31
N LEU A 48 -4.41 5.23 14.09
CA LEU A 48 -5.28 6.07 14.89
C LEU A 48 -6.31 6.81 14.00
N PRO A 49 -7.51 7.09 14.52
CA PRO A 49 -8.48 7.95 13.85
C PRO A 49 -7.81 9.27 13.41
N ASN A 50 -8.03 9.68 12.17
CA ASN A 50 -7.48 10.90 11.56
C ASN A 50 -5.95 10.95 11.35
N ALA A 51 -5.22 9.85 11.60
CA ALA A 51 -3.78 9.80 11.36
C ALA A 51 -3.41 9.33 9.94
N THR A 52 -4.39 8.87 9.18
CA THR A 52 -4.21 8.26 7.85
C THR A 52 -3.40 9.15 6.90
N SER A 53 -3.76 10.44 6.79
CA SER A 53 -3.06 11.40 5.92
C SER A 53 -1.61 11.68 6.34
N LYS A 54 -1.26 11.44 7.61
CA LYS A 54 0.07 11.70 8.17
C LYS A 54 0.95 10.46 8.24
N MET A 55 0.36 9.28 8.33
CA MET A 55 1.12 8.06 8.62
C MET A 55 0.85 6.92 7.65
N GLN A 56 -0.14 7.02 6.75
CA GLN A 56 -0.36 5.94 5.78
C GLN A 56 0.59 6.09 4.58
N PRO A 57 1.50 5.13 4.32
CA PRO A 57 2.46 5.24 3.21
C PRO A 57 1.78 5.34 1.84
N LEU A 58 0.60 4.72 1.70
CA LEU A 58 -0.20 4.79 0.48
C LEU A 58 -0.59 6.24 0.14
N ASP A 59 -1.01 7.01 1.15
CA ASP A 59 -1.36 8.41 1.03
C ASP A 59 -0.14 9.33 0.94
N MET A 60 1.05 8.88 1.38
CA MET A 60 2.31 9.62 1.31
C MET A 60 2.97 9.68 -0.09
N GLY A 61 2.24 9.27 -1.12
CA GLY A 61 2.63 9.48 -2.51
C GLY A 61 2.53 8.26 -3.41
N ILE A 62 2.36 7.05 -2.86
CA ILE A 62 2.23 5.82 -3.66
C ILE A 62 0.97 5.89 -4.53
N ILE A 63 -0.19 6.25 -3.96
CA ILE A 63 -1.44 6.39 -4.72
C ILE A 63 -1.30 7.46 -5.80
N ASN A 64 -0.67 8.59 -5.48
CA ASN A 64 -0.47 9.67 -6.45
C ASN A 64 0.44 9.22 -7.61
N ALA A 65 1.58 8.61 -7.30
CA ALA A 65 2.51 8.08 -8.30
C ALA A 65 1.84 7.05 -9.21
N PHE A 66 1.04 6.14 -8.62
CA PHE A 66 0.26 5.17 -9.36
C PHE A 66 -0.76 5.84 -10.29
N LYS A 67 -1.54 6.82 -9.81
CA LYS A 67 -2.53 7.55 -10.63
C LYS A 67 -1.87 8.28 -11.80
N VAL A 68 -0.72 8.92 -11.58
CA VAL A 68 0.06 9.57 -12.65
C VAL A 68 0.56 8.55 -13.67
N ALA A 69 1.09 7.42 -13.22
CA ALA A 69 1.56 6.35 -14.11
C ALA A 69 0.43 5.72 -14.92
N TYR A 70 -0.75 5.52 -14.31
CA TYR A 70 -1.95 5.04 -14.99
C TYR A 70 -2.46 6.07 -16.00
N GLY A 71 -2.62 7.33 -15.59
CA GLY A 71 -3.11 8.40 -16.46
C GLY A 71 -2.23 8.63 -17.69
N ARG A 72 -0.90 8.56 -17.53
CA ARG A 72 0.02 8.62 -18.67
C ARG A 72 -0.18 7.47 -19.65
N ARG A 73 -0.42 6.25 -19.19
CA ARG A 73 -0.72 5.09 -20.06
C ARG A 73 -2.02 5.28 -20.84
N VAL A 74 -3.05 5.82 -20.19
CA VAL A 74 -4.32 6.17 -20.83
C VAL A 74 -4.08 7.17 -21.95
N VAL A 75 -3.41 8.29 -21.67
CA VAL A 75 -3.13 9.33 -22.66
C VAL A 75 -2.27 8.80 -23.81
N GLN A 76 -1.20 8.05 -23.52
CA GLN A 76 -0.33 7.46 -24.54
C GLN A 76 -1.10 6.53 -25.48
N ARG A 77 -1.99 5.68 -24.94
CA ARG A 77 -2.82 4.81 -25.77
C ARG A 77 -3.75 5.64 -26.67
N LEU A 78 -4.45 6.61 -26.11
CA LEU A 78 -5.39 7.44 -26.85
C LEU A 78 -4.69 8.20 -27.98
N LEU A 79 -3.49 8.73 -27.70
CA LEU A 79 -2.66 9.40 -28.69
C LEU A 79 -2.31 8.45 -29.84
N VAL A 80 -1.84 7.23 -29.54
CA VAL A 80 -1.52 6.21 -30.57
C VAL A 80 -2.75 5.85 -31.41
N ALA A 81 -3.93 5.77 -30.79
CA ALA A 81 -5.17 5.49 -31.50
C ALA A 81 -5.57 6.63 -32.46
N ILE A 82 -5.37 7.89 -32.05
CA ILE A 82 -5.66 9.08 -32.86
C ILE A 82 -4.66 9.24 -34.00
N GLU A 83 -3.37 9.04 -33.75
CA GLU A 83 -2.30 9.20 -34.75
C GLU A 83 -2.29 8.08 -35.81
N ARG A 84 -2.92 6.94 -35.53
CA ARG A 84 -2.94 5.76 -36.42
C ARG A 84 -4.37 5.35 -36.81
N PRO A 85 -5.12 6.19 -37.54
CA PRO A 85 -6.51 5.90 -37.88
C PRO A 85 -6.65 4.62 -38.73
N ALA A 86 -5.65 4.31 -39.57
CA ALA A 86 -5.65 3.08 -40.38
C ALA A 86 -5.61 1.78 -39.54
N CYS A 87 -5.19 1.85 -38.28
CA CYS A 87 -5.13 0.69 -37.39
C CYS A 87 -6.46 0.40 -36.67
N ASN A 88 -7.49 1.25 -36.81
CA ASN A 88 -8.80 1.10 -36.16
C ASN A 88 -8.72 0.77 -34.66
N ILE A 89 -7.79 1.43 -33.95
CA ILE A 89 -7.60 1.19 -32.50
C ILE A 89 -8.78 1.80 -31.74
N GLU A 90 -9.44 0.99 -30.92
CA GLU A 90 -10.57 1.44 -30.10
C GLU A 90 -10.13 2.51 -29.08
N LEU A 91 -10.80 3.66 -29.11
CA LEU A 91 -10.62 4.78 -28.17
C LEU A 91 -11.22 4.49 -26.80
N ARG A 92 -12.31 3.72 -26.76
CA ARG A 92 -12.93 3.30 -25.52
C ARG A 92 -12.00 2.35 -24.78
N ILE A 93 -11.81 2.62 -23.49
CA ILE A 93 -11.06 1.73 -22.61
C ILE A 93 -12.06 0.80 -21.93
N ASN A 94 -11.96 -0.50 -22.26
CA ASN A 94 -12.73 -1.53 -21.57
C ASN A 94 -12.02 -1.99 -20.28
N LEU A 95 -12.70 -2.84 -19.50
CA LEU A 95 -12.19 -3.30 -18.20
C LEU A 95 -10.86 -4.05 -18.31
N HIS A 96 -10.71 -4.92 -19.31
CA HIS A 96 -9.48 -5.70 -19.50
C HIS A 96 -8.29 -4.77 -19.74
N MET A 97 -8.46 -3.79 -20.63
CA MET A 97 -7.44 -2.78 -20.91
C MET A 97 -7.12 -1.93 -19.68
N ALA A 98 -8.12 -1.56 -18.88
CA ALA A 98 -7.91 -0.82 -17.65
C ALA A 98 -7.06 -1.62 -16.65
N VAL A 99 -7.33 -2.93 -16.48
CA VAL A 99 -6.54 -3.81 -15.62
C VAL A 99 -5.11 -3.95 -16.11
N ASP A 100 -4.89 -4.10 -17.41
CA ASP A 100 -3.54 -4.16 -17.98
C ASP A 100 -2.77 -2.84 -17.79
N MET A 101 -3.45 -1.70 -17.94
CA MET A 101 -2.86 -0.39 -17.65
C MET A 101 -2.54 -0.22 -16.16
N MET A 102 -3.40 -0.71 -15.26
CA MET A 102 -3.15 -0.72 -13.81
C MET A 102 -1.92 -1.57 -13.47
N LYS A 103 -1.82 -2.77 -14.04
CA LYS A 103 -0.64 -3.64 -13.89
C LYS A 103 0.62 -2.92 -14.39
N GLY A 104 0.56 -2.33 -15.57
CA GLY A 104 1.66 -1.55 -16.12
C GLY A 104 2.06 -0.40 -15.19
N ALA A 105 1.08 0.35 -14.68
CA ALA A 105 1.31 1.48 -13.77
C ALA A 105 1.99 1.03 -12.49
N TRP A 106 1.56 -0.08 -11.91
CA TRP A 106 2.18 -0.66 -10.72
C TRP A 106 3.63 -1.05 -10.95
N MET A 107 3.93 -1.71 -12.08
CA MET A 107 5.30 -2.14 -12.41
C MET A 107 6.28 -1.00 -12.65
N GLU A 108 5.78 0.22 -12.91
CA GLU A 108 6.63 1.40 -13.06
C GLU A 108 6.98 2.08 -11.73
N LEU A 109 6.23 1.80 -10.66
CA LEU A 109 6.57 2.34 -9.35
C LEU A 109 7.89 1.75 -8.89
N THR A 110 8.86 2.63 -8.62
CA THR A 110 10.20 2.22 -8.26
C THR A 110 10.32 1.95 -6.77
N THR A 111 11.19 1.01 -6.38
CA THR A 111 11.51 0.75 -4.97
C THR A 111 11.90 2.02 -4.19
N PRO A 112 12.71 2.96 -4.74
CA PRO A 112 12.99 4.23 -4.07
C PRO A 112 11.74 5.10 -3.84
N CYS A 113 10.79 5.13 -4.79
CA CYS A 113 9.54 5.87 -4.63
C CYS A 113 8.74 5.34 -3.43
N ILE A 114 8.54 4.02 -3.38
CA ILE A 114 7.82 3.35 -2.29
C ILE A 114 8.56 3.56 -0.96
N ARG A 115 9.88 3.32 -0.93
CA ARG A 115 10.70 3.49 0.28
C ARG A 115 10.62 4.92 0.83
N ASN A 116 10.66 5.93 -0.04
CA ASN A 116 10.51 7.32 0.38
C ASN A 116 9.15 7.61 0.99
N CYS A 117 8.07 7.00 0.50
CA CYS A 117 6.74 7.15 1.09
C CYS A 117 6.67 6.52 2.48
N PHE A 118 7.25 5.32 2.66
CA PHE A 118 7.36 4.68 3.97
C PHE A 118 8.24 5.48 4.95
N ARG A 119 9.33 6.09 4.46
CA ARG A 119 10.16 6.99 5.27
C ARG A 119 9.39 8.22 5.73
N LYS A 120 8.68 8.89 4.82
CA LYS A 120 7.82 10.05 5.15
C LYS A 120 6.71 9.72 6.13
N ALA A 121 6.21 8.48 6.09
CA ALA A 121 5.21 7.97 7.02
C ALA A 121 5.79 7.55 8.38
N GLY A 122 7.10 7.69 8.62
CA GLY A 122 7.74 7.39 9.90
C GLY A 122 8.19 5.95 10.11
N PHE A 123 8.09 5.07 9.10
CA PHE A 123 8.45 3.64 9.25
C PHE A 123 9.94 3.34 9.10
N LEU A 124 10.72 4.30 8.63
CA LEU A 124 12.16 4.14 8.45
C LEU A 124 12.85 5.25 9.26
N LYS A 125 13.49 4.88 10.37
CA LYS A 125 14.42 5.79 11.06
C LYS A 125 15.65 6.01 10.17
N GLU A 126 16.20 7.22 10.19
CA GLU A 126 17.60 7.37 9.74
C GLU A 126 18.44 6.54 10.69
N VAL A 127 19.24 5.62 10.15
CA VAL A 127 20.22 4.90 10.96
C VAL A 127 21.32 5.90 11.31
N HIS A 128 21.06 6.72 12.33
CA HIS A 128 22.14 7.22 13.15
C HIS A 128 22.60 6.03 13.98
N SER A 129 23.75 5.49 13.62
CA SER A 129 24.47 4.52 14.42
C SER A 129 24.76 5.17 15.77
N ASP A 130 23.90 4.97 16.76
CA ASP A 130 24.26 4.97 18.17
C ASP A 130 23.10 4.37 18.98
N ASP A 131 23.46 3.35 19.76
CA ASP A 131 22.68 2.64 20.79
C ASP A 131 21.82 1.42 20.37
N ASP A 132 22.44 0.24 20.50
CA ASP A 132 21.92 -1.10 20.19
C ASP A 132 21.18 -1.74 21.39
N SER A 133 20.57 -0.92 22.26
CA SER A 133 19.95 -1.39 23.52
C SER A 133 18.42 -1.24 23.60
N ALA A 134 17.74 -0.84 22.52
CA ALA A 134 16.30 -0.61 22.56
C ALA A 134 15.48 -1.91 22.63
N VAL A 135 14.87 -2.15 23.79
CA VAL A 135 13.88 -3.22 24.00
C VAL A 135 12.66 -2.98 23.11
N PRO A 136 12.18 -3.98 22.35
CA PRO A 136 11.00 -3.80 21.51
C PRO A 136 9.75 -3.55 22.36
N PRO A 137 8.87 -2.59 21.98
CA PRO A 137 7.69 -2.23 22.76
C PRO A 137 6.72 -3.42 22.91
N ALA A 138 6.15 -3.55 24.12
CA ALA A 138 5.38 -4.72 24.53
C ALA A 138 3.95 -4.75 23.97
N ASP A 139 3.39 -3.58 23.65
CA ASP A 139 2.07 -3.45 23.04
C ASP A 139 1.95 -2.31 22.02
N GLN A 140 0.76 -2.19 21.43
CA GLN A 140 0.45 -1.22 20.40
C GLN A 140 0.51 0.23 20.92
N ALA A 141 0.18 0.47 22.20
CA ALA A 141 0.23 1.81 22.80
C ALA A 141 1.69 2.25 23.01
N ASP A 142 2.55 1.34 23.45
CA ASP A 142 3.98 1.58 23.62
C ASP A 142 4.67 1.88 22.28
N MET A 143 4.29 1.18 21.21
CA MET A 143 4.82 1.45 19.86
C MET A 143 4.40 2.84 19.35
N TRP A 144 3.21 3.32 19.70
CA TRP A 144 2.75 4.66 19.31
C TRP A 144 3.41 5.76 20.11
N ASN A 145 3.63 5.58 21.42
CA ASN A 145 4.34 6.55 22.25
C ASN A 145 5.78 6.77 21.71
N LEU A 146 6.46 5.69 21.33
CA LEU A 146 7.79 5.76 20.69
C LEU A 146 7.82 6.47 19.34
N ALA A 147 6.70 6.51 18.62
CA ALA A 147 6.59 7.20 17.33
C ALA A 147 6.22 8.68 17.49
N VAL A 148 5.59 9.06 18.60
CA VAL A 148 5.20 10.44 18.93
C VAL A 148 6.33 11.18 19.66
N ASP A 149 7.11 10.48 20.50
CA ASP A 149 8.20 11.06 21.28
C ASP A 149 9.51 11.26 20.49
N ALA A 150 9.48 11.02 19.17
CA ALA A 150 10.63 11.17 18.26
C ALA A 150 10.63 12.50 17.48
N GLU A 151 9.85 13.50 17.92
CA GLU A 151 9.91 14.89 17.42
C GLU A 151 11.15 15.65 17.93
#